data_AF-A0A8X6UP33-F1
#
_entry.id   AF-A0A8X6UP33-F1
#
_cell.length_a   1.000
_cell.length_b   1.000
_cell.length_c   1.000
_cell.angle_alpha   90.00
_cell.angle_beta   90.00
_cell.angle_gamma   90.00
#
_symmetry.space_group_name_H-M   'P 1'
#
loop_
_entity.id
_entity.type
_entity.pdbx_description
1 polymer ?
#
loop_
_entity_poly.entity_id
_entity_poly.type
_entity_poly.pdbx_seq_one_letter_code
_entity_poly.pdbx_strand_id
1 'polypeptide(L)'
;MLQTLFPGERPMFQDDNAPVHTSRCVQTWLHEHDHEVEHLTWCPQSRDLNIIEPFRASFIRINWDRTPLEYAIIRITENRMRSMQYMKPDTMRILKILTCGKRA
;
A
#
# COMPACT_ATOMS: atom_id res chain seq x y z
N MET A 1 7.46 -16.00 1.23
CA MET A 1 8.24 -15.51 0.07
C MET A 1 7.25 -15.10 -1.01
N LEU A 2 7.41 -13.93 -1.63
CA LEU A 2 6.40 -13.34 -2.53
C LEU A 2 5.99 -14.26 -3.70
N GLN A 3 6.86 -15.19 -4.09
CA GLN A 3 6.60 -16.24 -5.08
C GLN A 3 5.42 -17.17 -4.72
N THR A 4 5.06 -17.34 -3.45
CA THR A 4 3.89 -18.15 -3.06
C THR A 4 2.57 -17.42 -3.34
N LEU A 5 2.57 -16.08 -3.35
CA LEU A 5 1.39 -15.28 -3.62
C LEU A 5 1.19 -15.01 -5.12
N PHE A 6 2.29 -14.94 -5.87
CA PHE A 6 2.31 -14.67 -7.31
C PHE A 6 3.25 -15.68 -8.01
N PRO A 7 2.82 -16.94 -8.20
CA PRO A 7 3.68 -17.97 -8.77
C PRO A 7 4.01 -17.69 -10.24
N GLY A 8 5.30 -17.68 -10.57
CA GLY A 8 5.79 -17.43 -11.93
C GLY A 8 5.81 -15.96 -12.35
N GLU A 9 5.42 -15.04 -11.47
CA GLU A 9 5.50 -13.60 -11.68
C GLU A 9 6.62 -13.01 -10.83
N ARG A 10 7.27 -11.95 -11.34
CA ARG A 10 8.11 -11.06 -10.53
C ARG A 10 7.26 -9.86 -10.12
N PRO A 11 6.86 -9.75 -8.84
CA PRO A 11 6.07 -8.61 -8.39
C PRO A 11 6.87 -7.32 -8.53
N MET A 12 6.21 -6.26 -8.98
CA MET A 12 6.76 -4.91 -8.95
C MET A 12 6.26 -4.18 -7.71
N PHE A 13 7.17 -3.53 -7.00
CA PHE A 13 6.87 -2.68 -5.86
C PHE A 13 7.03 -1.21 -6.25
N GLN A 14 6.00 -0.41 -5.97
CA GLN A 14 5.97 1.01 -6.25
C GLN A 14 5.61 1.76 -4.96
N ASP A 15 6.47 2.67 -4.55
CA ASP A 15 6.23 3.63 -3.48
C ASP A 15 6.53 5.06 -3.98
N ASP A 16 6.45 6.05 -3.09
CA ASP A 16 6.82 7.43 -3.39
C ASP A 16 8.20 7.78 -2.81
N ASN A 17 8.75 8.92 -3.23
CA ASN A 17 10.04 9.42 -2.74
C ASN A 17 9.96 10.09 -1.36
N ALA A 18 9.02 9.69 -0.49
CA ALA A 18 8.98 10.20 0.88
C ALA A 18 10.29 9.84 1.61
N PRO A 19 10.84 10.73 2.48
CA PRO A 19 12.13 10.50 3.14
C PRO A 19 12.25 9.18 3.91
N VAL A 20 11.12 8.63 4.37
CA VAL A 20 11.08 7.33 5.04
C VAL A 20 11.33 6.16 4.09
N HIS A 21 10.82 6.23 2.85
CA HIS A 21 11.01 5.21 1.81
C HIS A 21 12.38 5.29 1.14
N THR A 22 12.97 6.48 1.09
CA THR A 22 14.36 6.68 0.61
C THR A 22 15.40 6.53 1.72
N SER A 23 15.00 6.12 2.93
CA SER A 23 15.92 5.93 4.04
C SER A 23 16.86 4.75 3.79
N ARG A 24 18.08 4.82 4.34
CA ARG A 24 19.09 3.76 4.18
C ARG A 24 18.57 2.37 4.57
N CYS A 25 17.78 2.30 5.65
CA CYS A 25 17.21 1.03 6.13
C CYS A 25 16.31 0.38 5.06
N VAL A 26 15.38 1.17 4.48
CA VAL A 26 14.47 0.68 3.44
C VAL A 26 15.23 0.32 2.17
N GLN A 27 16.16 1.18 1.74
CA GLN A 27 16.99 0.92 0.55
C GLN A 27 17.86 -0.33 0.68
N THR A 28 18.38 -0.61 1.88
CA THR A 28 19.16 -1.83 2.15
C THR A 28 18.27 -3.07 2.04
N TRP A 29 17.07 -3.03 2.64
CA TRP A 29 16.13 -4.14 2.55
C TRP A 29 15.70 -4.42 1.10
N LEU A 30 15.42 -3.37 0.32
CA LEU A 30 15.07 -3.50 -1.11
C LEU A 30 16.22 -4.13 -1.90
N HIS A 31 17.46 -3.72 -1.65
CA HIS A 31 18.63 -4.29 -2.32
C HIS A 31 18.84 -5.78 -1.98
N GLU A 32 18.66 -6.18 -0.72
CA GLU A 32 18.72 -7.58 -0.29
C GLU A 32 17.64 -8.45 -0.96
N HIS A 33 16.50 -7.86 -1.32
CA HIS A 33 15.33 -8.56 -1.86
C HIS A 33 15.08 -8.28 -3.36
N ASP A 34 16.04 -7.72 -4.10
CA ASP A 34 15.92 -7.39 -5.54
C ASP A 34 15.64 -8.63 -6.43
N HIS A 35 15.98 -9.82 -5.94
CA HIS A 35 15.66 -11.08 -6.61
C HIS A 35 14.20 -11.54 -6.39
N GLU A 36 13.52 -11.04 -5.36
CA GLU A 36 12.14 -11.35 -5.03
C GLU A 36 11.15 -10.31 -5.55
N VAL A 37 11.55 -9.04 -5.61
CA VAL A 37 10.69 -7.92 -5.98
C VAL A 37 11.47 -6.87 -6.77
N GLU A 38 10.86 -6.36 -7.84
CA GLU A 38 11.42 -5.27 -8.62
C GLU A 38 10.92 -3.93 -8.06
N HIS A 39 11.82 -3.05 -7.58
CA HIS A 39 11.45 -1.73 -7.10
C HIS A 39 11.42 -0.71 -8.24
N LEU A 40 10.26 -0.12 -8.50
CA LEU A 40 10.09 0.88 -9.54
C LEU A 40 10.60 2.25 -9.07
N THR A 41 11.50 2.84 -9.86
CA THR A 41 11.95 4.23 -9.65
C THR A 41 10.79 5.20 -9.86
N TRP A 42 10.56 6.10 -8.90
CA TRP A 42 9.47 7.07 -8.96
C TRP A 42 9.96 8.47 -9.27
N CYS A 43 9.28 9.18 -10.19
CA CYS A 43 9.57 10.58 -10.45
C CYS A 43 9.02 11.46 -9.30
N PRO A 44 9.79 12.44 -8.77
CA PRO A 44 9.27 13.37 -7.78
C PRO A 44 8.00 14.09 -8.27
N GLN A 45 7.06 14.33 -7.36
CA GLN A 45 5.82 15.09 -7.60
C GLN A 45 4.81 14.47 -8.59
N SER A 46 5.03 13.23 -9.05
CA SER A 46 4.09 12.51 -9.94
C SER A 46 2.98 11.78 -9.18
N ARG A 47 2.14 12.53 -8.45
CA ARG A 47 1.05 11.95 -7.65
C ARG A 47 -0.07 11.34 -8.50
N ASP A 48 -0.24 11.87 -9.71
CA ASP A 48 -1.14 11.40 -10.76
C ASP A 48 -0.78 10.01 -11.30
N LEU A 49 0.49 9.66 -11.28
CA LEU A 49 0.94 8.32 -11.69
C LEU A 49 0.68 7.27 -10.60
N ASN A 50 0.49 7.68 -9.34
CA ASN A 50 0.39 6.75 -8.22
C ASN A 50 -1.01 6.11 -8.18
N ILE A 51 -1.08 4.82 -8.50
CA ILE A 51 -2.31 4.04 -8.57
C ILE A 51 -3.05 4.02 -7.21
N ILE A 52 -2.35 4.24 -6.09
CA ILE A 52 -2.98 4.30 -4.76
C ILE A 52 -3.80 5.56 -4.52
N GLU A 53 -3.59 6.65 -5.27
CA GLU A 53 -4.25 7.93 -5.02
C GLU A 53 -5.75 7.93 -5.41
N PRO A 54 -6.14 7.45 -6.61
CA PRO A 54 -7.55 7.24 -6.93
C PRO A 54 -8.23 6.26 -5.97
N PHE A 55 -7.49 5.24 -5.52
CA PHE A 55 -7.97 4.30 -4.52
C PHE A 55 -8.24 4.98 -3.17
N ARG A 56 -7.26 5.74 -2.65
CA ARG A 56 -7.40 6.52 -1.41
C ARG A 56 -8.60 7.46 -1.47
N ALA A 57 -8.76 8.20 -2.56
CA ALA A 57 -9.88 9.12 -2.73
C ALA A 57 -11.24 8.40 -2.68
N SER A 58 -11.37 7.28 -3.41
CA SER A 58 -12.58 6.45 -3.42
C SER A 58 -12.88 5.85 -2.04
N PHE A 59 -11.84 5.38 -1.37
CA PHE A 59 -11.93 4.74 -0.07
C PHE A 59 -12.29 5.73 1.04
N ILE A 60 -11.71 6.93 1.01
CA ILE A 60 -12.08 8.03 1.91
C ILE A 60 -13.55 8.37 1.71
N ARG A 61 -14.03 8.50 0.46
CA ARG A 61 -15.44 8.82 0.19
C ARG A 61 -16.40 7.78 0.79
N ILE A 62 -16.14 6.49 0.57
CA ILE A 62 -16.98 5.40 1.11
C ILE A 62 -16.98 5.38 2.65
N ASN A 63 -15.84 5.65 3.26
CA ASN A 63 -15.70 5.56 4.72
C ASN A 63 -16.13 6.84 5.44
N TRP A 64 -15.98 8.01 4.82
CA TRP A 64 -16.41 9.30 5.35
C TRP A 64 -17.91 9.31 5.64
N ASP A 65 -18.72 8.82 4.70
CA ASP A 65 -20.17 8.72 4.84
C ASP A 65 -20.61 7.71 5.92
N ARG A 66 -19.70 6.85 6.37
CA ARG A 66 -19.93 5.79 7.37
C ARG A 66 -19.31 6.07 8.73
N THR A 67 -18.60 7.20 8.87
CA THR A 67 -17.95 7.60 10.12
C THR A 67 -18.70 8.78 10.75
N PRO A 68 -19.58 8.53 11.74
CA PRO A 68 -19.97 9.53 12.73
C PRO A 68 -18.76 10.32 13.24
N LEU A 69 -18.93 11.64 13.41
CA LEU A 69 -17.92 12.61 13.86
C LEU A 69 -17.27 12.27 15.21
N GLU A 70 -17.79 11.29 15.96
CA GLU A 70 -17.38 10.95 17.32
C GLU A 70 -16.38 9.78 17.44
N TYR A 71 -15.78 9.29 16.34
CA TYR A 71 -15.00 8.05 16.40
C TYR A 71 -13.52 8.16 16.83
N ALA A 72 -13.18 7.33 17.82
CA ALA A 72 -11.81 6.92 18.15
C ALA A 72 -11.15 6.14 16.99
N ILE A 73 -9.81 6.26 16.88
CA ILE A 73 -8.94 5.64 15.86
C ILE A 73 -9.27 4.15 15.58
N ILE A 74 -9.71 3.43 16.61
CA ILE A 74 -10.10 2.01 16.54
C ILE A 74 -11.26 1.79 15.56
N ARG A 75 -12.34 2.56 15.67
CA ARG A 75 -13.54 2.41 14.82
C ARG A 75 -13.26 2.81 13.37
N ILE A 76 -12.39 3.79 13.16
CA ILE A 76 -11.89 4.14 11.82
C ILE A 76 -11.14 2.95 11.23
N THR A 77 -10.25 2.33 12.00
CA THR A 77 -9.45 1.18 11.55
C THR A 77 -10.33 -0.02 11.22
N GLU A 78 -11.32 -0.33 12.06
CA GLU A 78 -12.28 -1.43 11.83
C GLU A 78 -13.11 -1.21 10.57
N ASN A 79 -13.68 -0.01 10.38
CA ASN A 79 -14.45 0.33 9.19
C ASN A 79 -13.61 0.24 7.93
N ARG A 80 -12.33 0.63 8.01
CA ARG A 80 -11.38 0.50 6.91
C ARG A 80 -11.12 -0.96 6.56
N MET A 81 -10.78 -1.79 7.55
CA MET A 81 -10.56 -3.23 7.33
C MET A 81 -11.82 -3.92 6.77
N ARG A 82 -13.00 -3.55 7.29
CA ARG A 82 -14.28 -4.09 6.84
C ARG A 82 -14.62 -3.65 5.42
N SER A 83 -14.34 -2.41 5.01
CA SER A 83 -14.61 -1.97 3.64
C SER A 83 -13.67 -2.60 2.62
N MET A 84 -12.45 -2.97 3.02
CA MET A 84 -11.53 -3.71 2.15
C MET A 84 -12.05 -5.09 1.73
N GLN A 85 -12.88 -5.75 2.55
CA GLN A 85 -13.43 -7.07 2.24
C GLN A 85 -14.43 -7.06 1.06
N TYR A 86 -14.95 -5.89 0.69
CA TYR A 86 -15.92 -5.73 -0.40
C TYR A 86 -15.28 -5.27 -1.71
N MET A 87 -13.97 -5.05 -1.73
CA MET A 87 -13.27 -4.67 -2.96
C MET A 87 -13.16 -5.85 -3.92
N LYS A 88 -13.23 -5.55 -5.23
CA LYS A 88 -13.01 -6.56 -6.27
C LYS A 88 -11.61 -7.17 -6.12
N PRO A 89 -11.45 -8.49 -6.34
CA PRO A 89 -10.16 -9.17 -6.25
C PRO A 89 -9.06 -8.51 -7.08
N ASP A 90 -9.39 -7.96 -8.25
CA ASP A 90 -8.44 -7.26 -9.13
C ASP A 90 -7.91 -5.97 -8.51
N THR A 91 -8.74 -5.24 -7.75
CA THR A 91 -8.34 -4.05 -6.99
C THR A 91 -7.48 -4.43 -5.78
N MET A 92 -7.77 -5.58 -5.15
CA MET A 92 -7.02 -6.09 -3.99
C MET A 92 -5.64 -6.66 -4.36
N ARG A 93 -5.48 -7.22 -5.57
CA ARG A 93 -4.17 -7.70 -6.08
C ARG A 93 -3.17 -6.55 -6.20
N ILE A 94 -3.63 -5.37 -6.58
CA ILE A 94 -2.79 -4.16 -6.74
C ILE A 94 -2.42 -3.55 -5.37
N LEU A 95 -3.20 -3.80 -4.31
CA LEU A 95 -3.05 -3.14 -3.00
C LEU A 95 -2.18 -3.89 -1.98
N LYS A 96 -1.62 -5.05 -2.34
CA LYS A 96 -0.81 -5.88 -1.43
C LYS A 96 0.69 -5.70 -1.70
N ILE A 97 1.26 -4.60 -1.21
CA ILE A 97 2.54 -4.53 -0.48
C ILE A 97 2.54 -3.15 0.17
N LEU A 98 2.05 -3.02 1.40
CA LEU A 98 2.34 -1.89 2.29
C LEU A 98 1.97 -2.31 3.72
N THR A 99 2.85 -3.08 4.35
CA THR A 99 2.95 -3.12 5.81
C THR A 99 4.43 -3.15 6.20
N CYS A 100 5.15 -2.07 5.94
CA CYS A 100 6.37 -1.80 6.70
C CYS A 100 5.94 -1.20 8.05
N GLY A 101 6.26 -1.88 9.15
CA GLY A 101 6.32 -1.27 10.48
C GLY A 101 5.15 -1.56 11.42
N LYS A 102 5.09 -2.76 11.98
CA LYS A 102 5.00 -2.88 13.44
C LYS A 102 6.31 -3.46 13.95
N ARG A 103 6.97 -2.65 14.78
CA ARG A 103 8.24 -2.93 15.48
C ARG A 103 8.05 -4.04 16.52
N ALA A 104 9.13 -4.79 16.70
CA ALA A 104 9.55 -5.60 17.85
C ALA A 104 8.67 -6.79 18.23
#